data_AF-A0A1H6KNG4-F1
#
_entry.id   AF-A0A1H6KNG4-F1
#
_cell.length_a   1.000
_cell.length_b   1.000
_cell.length_c   1.000
_cell.angle_alpha   90.00
_cell.angle_beta   90.00
_cell.angle_gamma   90.00
#
_symmetry.space_group_name_H-M   'P 1'
#
loop_
_entity.id
_entity.type
_entity.pdbx_description
1 polymer ?
#
loop_
_entity_poly.entity_id
_entity_poly.type
_entity_poly.pdbx_seq_one_letter_code
_entity_poly.pdbx_strand_id
1 'polypeptide(L)'
;MRYFRVEDEVIKLTDDNEALRYSFGEEKWVISVITDSCTEITEQEALALLDKLRTKLSSLLELAEKTAAEKHAGQFDKGGNPYFTHPQAVAAQLKNTEYKIAAYLHDVCEDTPTTFDDLLEMGFTPKIVNSIKLLTKSDDISYEEYLEKIKLDECARNIKMADIRHNMDISRIPCPTEKDFARLEKYRKALKFLEE
;
A
#
# COMPACT_ATOMS: atom_id res chain seq x y z
N MET A 1 -21.09 -1.69 24.87
CA MET A 1 -20.38 -1.26 23.64
C MET A 1 -21.21 -0.22 22.88
N ARG A 2 -20.57 0.83 22.35
CA ARG A 2 -21.21 1.90 21.56
C ARG A 2 -20.49 2.09 20.23
N TYR A 3 -21.20 2.50 19.19
CA TYR A 3 -20.64 2.70 17.85
C TYR A 3 -20.84 4.14 17.41
N PHE A 4 -19.85 4.68 16.70
CA PHE A 4 -19.88 6.02 16.15
C PHE A 4 -19.45 5.99 14.69
N ARG A 5 -20.04 6.86 13.88
CA ARG A 5 -19.64 7.12 12.50
C ARG A 5 -18.80 8.39 12.41
N VAL A 6 -17.70 8.32 11.68
CA VAL A 6 -16.89 9.48 11.25
C VAL A 6 -16.64 9.34 9.76
N GLU A 7 -17.26 10.18 8.94
CA GLU A 7 -17.21 10.08 7.47
C GLU A 7 -17.60 8.66 6.96
N ASP A 8 -16.63 7.93 6.40
CA ASP A 8 -16.76 6.57 5.90
C ASP A 8 -16.27 5.51 6.93
N GLU A 9 -15.88 5.92 8.13
CA GLU A 9 -15.29 5.04 9.15
C GLU A 9 -16.25 4.74 10.30
N VAL A 10 -15.96 3.65 11.00
CA VAL A 10 -16.70 3.21 12.19
C VAL A 10 -15.76 3.23 13.39
N ILE A 11 -16.18 3.84 14.50
CA ILE A 11 -15.49 3.77 15.78
C ILE A 11 -16.31 2.92 16.74
N LYS A 12 -15.70 1.93 17.35
CA LYS A 12 -16.28 1.11 18.42
C LYS A 12 -15.67 1.52 19.75
N LEU A 13 -16.52 1.89 20.70
CA LEU A 13 -16.14 2.14 22.09
C LEU A 13 -16.48 0.90 22.93
N THR A 14 -15.45 0.30 23.55
CA THR A 14 -15.60 -0.84 24.46
C THR A 14 -16.12 -0.40 25.82
N ASP A 15 -16.51 -1.36 26.65
CA ASP A 15 -17.01 -1.07 28.01
C ASP A 15 -15.90 -0.53 28.93
N ASP A 16 -14.63 -0.79 28.59
CA ASP A 16 -13.44 -0.29 29.27
C ASP A 16 -12.99 1.11 28.78
N ASN A 17 -13.85 1.82 28.04
CA ASN A 17 -13.58 3.12 27.39
C ASN A 17 -12.44 3.11 26.37
N GLU A 18 -12.15 1.96 25.76
CA GLU A 18 -11.19 1.87 24.68
C GLU A 18 -11.88 2.13 23.34
N ALA A 19 -11.25 2.91 22.46
CA ALA A 19 -11.80 3.22 21.14
C ALA A 19 -11.00 2.51 20.03
N LEU A 20 -11.73 1.82 19.17
CA LEU A 20 -11.22 1.10 18.01
C LEU A 20 -11.80 1.74 16.75
N ARG A 21 -10.95 2.22 15.86
CA ARG A 21 -11.34 2.77 14.56
C ARG A 21 -11.20 1.70 13.49
N TYR A 22 -12.26 1.51 12.74
CA TYR A 22 -12.33 0.65 11.59
C TYR A 22 -12.34 1.52 10.34
N SER A 23 -11.30 1.39 9.55
CA SER A 23 -11.13 2.05 8.26
C SER A 23 -10.64 1.01 7.27
N PHE A 24 -11.31 0.85 6.12
CA PHE A 24 -10.80 0.06 4.98
C PHE A 24 -10.05 -1.22 5.41
N GLY A 25 -10.74 -2.14 6.10
CA GLY A 25 -10.19 -3.46 6.42
C GLY A 25 -9.14 -3.50 7.54
N GLU A 26 -8.80 -2.38 8.16
CA GLU A 26 -7.98 -2.32 9.37
C GLU A 26 -8.82 -2.02 10.61
N GLU A 27 -8.41 -2.63 11.72
CA GLU A 27 -8.80 -2.25 13.07
C GLU A 27 -7.57 -1.57 13.71
N LYS A 28 -7.71 -0.30 14.06
CA LYS A 28 -6.65 0.48 14.71
C LYS A 28 -7.15 1.03 16.05
N TRP A 29 -6.33 0.88 17.07
CA TRP A 29 -6.56 1.55 18.35
C TRP A 29 -6.44 3.06 18.15
N VAL A 30 -7.45 3.81 18.61
CA VAL A 30 -7.41 5.28 18.64
C VAL A 30 -7.59 5.72 20.08
N ILE A 31 -6.67 6.55 20.54
CA ILE A 31 -6.79 7.21 21.83
C ILE A 31 -7.85 8.30 21.68
N SER A 32 -9.02 8.06 22.27
CA SER A 32 -10.08 9.01 22.61
C SER A 32 -10.13 10.28 21.75
N VAL A 33 -10.71 10.22 20.55
CA VAL A 33 -11.26 11.44 19.96
C VAL A 33 -12.65 11.14 19.44
N ILE A 34 -13.61 11.12 20.36
CA ILE A 34 -14.98 11.46 20.00
C ILE A 34 -14.94 12.97 19.78
N THR A 35 -14.71 13.39 18.54
CA THR A 35 -14.87 14.79 18.12
C THR A 35 -16.35 15.13 18.00
N ASP A 36 -16.67 16.42 17.90
CA ASP A 36 -18.04 16.89 17.63
C ASP A 36 -18.60 16.41 16.27
N SER A 37 -17.76 15.84 15.41
CA SER A 37 -18.14 15.26 14.11
C SER A 37 -18.57 13.80 14.17
N CYS A 38 -18.55 13.17 15.35
CA CYS A 38 -18.97 11.78 15.53
C CYS A 38 -20.49 11.68 15.71
N THR A 39 -21.14 10.81 14.94
CA THR A 39 -22.57 10.49 15.15
C THR A 39 -22.68 9.10 15.77
N GLU A 40 -23.34 8.96 16.91
CA GLU A 40 -23.63 7.63 17.48
C GLU A 40 -24.59 6.87 16.56
N ILE A 41 -24.28 5.60 16.31
CA ILE A 41 -25.03 4.71 15.43
C ILE A 41 -25.29 3.38 16.13
N THR A 42 -26.29 2.65 15.66
CA THR A 42 -26.57 1.29 16.13
C THR A 42 -25.50 0.31 15.65
N GLU A 43 -25.39 -0.83 16.34
CA GLU A 43 -24.52 -1.93 15.90
C GLU A 43 -24.87 -2.41 14.48
N GLN A 44 -26.15 -2.45 14.14
CA GLN A 44 -26.60 -2.86 12.81
C GLN A 44 -26.15 -1.89 11.72
N GLU A 45 -26.23 -0.59 11.96
CA GLU A 45 -25.70 0.44 11.04
C GLU A 45 -24.18 0.35 10.92
N ALA A 46 -23.48 0.11 12.03
CA ALA A 46 -22.03 -0.08 12.03
C ALA A 46 -21.62 -1.28 11.16
N LEU A 47 -22.29 -2.43 11.33
CA LEU A 47 -22.03 -3.62 10.53
C LEU A 47 -22.31 -3.39 9.04
N ALA A 48 -23.38 -2.68 8.69
CA ALA A 48 -23.70 -2.35 7.31
C ALA A 48 -22.64 -1.41 6.67
N LEU A 49 -22.12 -0.45 7.43
CA LEU A 49 -21.01 0.41 6.97
C LEU A 49 -19.73 -0.40 6.77
N LEU A 50 -19.38 -1.28 7.71
CA LEU A 50 -18.21 -2.15 7.60
C LEU A 50 -18.30 -3.10 6.39
N ASP A 51 -19.48 -3.64 6.11
CA ASP A 51 -19.71 -4.46 4.93
C ASP A 51 -19.50 -3.65 3.64
N LYS A 52 -20.09 -2.45 3.56
CA LYS A 52 -19.90 -1.54 2.43
C LYS A 52 -18.43 -1.18 2.21
N LEU A 53 -17.66 -0.94 3.28
CA LEU A 53 -16.22 -0.68 3.21
C LEU A 53 -15.45 -1.88 2.67
N ARG A 54 -15.79 -3.10 3.13
CA ARG A 54 -15.18 -4.35 2.64
C ARG A 54 -15.46 -4.55 1.16
N THR A 55 -16.69 -4.33 0.71
CA THR A 55 -17.05 -4.42 -0.72
C THR A 55 -16.26 -3.40 -1.54
N LYS A 56 -16.18 -2.15 -1.07
CA LYS A 56 -15.40 -1.08 -1.74
C LYS A 56 -13.93 -1.45 -1.86
N LEU A 57 -13.33 -2.04 -0.82
CA LEU A 57 -11.95 -2.54 -0.89
C LEU A 57 -11.77 -3.66 -1.88
N SER A 58 -12.68 -4.64 -1.89
CA SER A 58 -12.60 -5.76 -2.84
C SER A 58 -12.63 -5.24 -4.27
N SER A 59 -13.54 -4.30 -4.58
CA SER A 59 -13.61 -3.70 -5.91
C SER A 59 -12.36 -2.90 -6.27
N LEU A 60 -11.77 -2.17 -5.30
CA LEU A 60 -10.52 -1.44 -5.55
C LEU A 60 -9.33 -2.38 -5.75
N LEU A 61 -9.28 -3.51 -5.04
CA LEU A 61 -8.24 -4.53 -5.21
C LEU A 61 -8.31 -5.16 -6.60
N GLU A 62 -9.50 -5.56 -7.04
CA GLU A 62 -9.73 -6.10 -8.38
C GLU A 62 -9.38 -5.06 -9.46
N LEU A 63 -9.77 -3.80 -9.25
CA LEU A 63 -9.44 -2.71 -10.16
C LEU A 63 -7.93 -2.46 -10.23
N ALA A 64 -7.22 -2.48 -9.10
CA ALA A 64 -5.78 -2.28 -9.03
C ALA A 64 -5.02 -3.40 -9.75
N GLU A 65 -5.40 -4.66 -9.50
CA GLU A 65 -4.82 -5.81 -10.17
C GLU A 65 -5.00 -5.74 -11.68
N LYS A 66 -6.23 -5.44 -12.13
CA LYS A 66 -6.54 -5.27 -13.55
C LYS A 66 -5.75 -4.12 -14.17
N THR A 67 -5.68 -2.97 -13.49
CA THR A 67 -4.96 -1.78 -13.97
C THR A 67 -3.48 -2.09 -14.13
N ALA A 68 -2.85 -2.73 -13.14
CA ALA A 68 -1.45 -3.13 -13.21
C ALA A 68 -1.18 -4.11 -14.36
N ALA A 69 -2.07 -5.09 -14.57
CA ALA A 69 -1.96 -6.04 -15.67
C ALA A 69 -2.06 -5.35 -17.05
N GLU A 70 -2.99 -4.41 -17.21
CA GLU A 70 -3.19 -3.67 -18.45
C GLU A 70 -2.04 -2.69 -18.73
N LYS A 71 -1.58 -1.96 -17.72
CA LYS A 71 -0.56 -0.92 -17.87
C LYS A 71 0.85 -1.47 -18.08
N HIS A 72 1.17 -2.61 -17.47
CA HIS A 72 2.43 -3.31 -17.68
C HIS A 72 2.36 -4.35 -18.81
N ALA A 73 1.28 -4.38 -19.61
CA ALA A 73 1.16 -5.30 -20.73
C ALA A 73 2.27 -5.06 -21.76
N GLY A 74 3.03 -6.12 -22.07
CA GLY A 74 4.18 -6.06 -22.99
C GLY A 74 5.49 -5.57 -22.35
N GLN A 75 5.48 -5.20 -21.07
CA GLN A 75 6.70 -4.95 -20.30
C GLN A 75 7.28 -6.27 -19.78
N PHE A 76 8.61 -6.39 -19.81
CA PHE A 76 9.33 -7.57 -19.34
C PHE A 76 10.37 -7.18 -18.28
N ASP A 77 10.57 -8.06 -17.31
CA ASP A 77 11.64 -7.91 -16.31
C ASP A 77 13.02 -8.20 -16.91
N LYS A 78 14.08 -7.99 -16.12
CA LYS A 78 15.47 -8.26 -16.54
C LYS A 78 15.75 -9.73 -16.88
N GLY A 79 14.90 -10.64 -16.43
CA GLY A 79 14.96 -12.08 -16.72
C GLY A 79 14.10 -12.49 -17.92
N GLY A 80 13.39 -11.56 -18.56
CA GLY A 80 12.51 -11.81 -19.70
C GLY A 80 11.10 -12.30 -19.34
N ASN A 81 10.69 -12.23 -18.07
CA ASN A 81 9.33 -12.59 -17.64
C ASN A 81 8.38 -11.39 -17.76
N PRO A 82 7.06 -11.59 -17.96
CA PRO A 82 6.09 -10.50 -17.94
C PRO A 82 6.18 -9.70 -16.64
N TYR A 83 6.28 -8.38 -16.75
CA TYR A 83 6.54 -7.50 -15.60
C TYR A 83 5.44 -7.56 -14.54
N PHE A 84 4.18 -7.75 -14.94
CA PHE A 84 3.03 -7.86 -14.02
C PHE A 84 3.21 -8.93 -12.92
N THR A 85 4.04 -9.96 -13.17
CA THR A 85 4.40 -10.96 -12.14
C THR A 85 5.12 -10.36 -10.93
N HIS A 86 5.80 -9.22 -11.10
CA HIS A 86 6.46 -8.49 -10.03
C HIS A 86 5.45 -7.84 -9.06
N PRO A 87 4.55 -6.93 -9.48
CA PRO A 87 3.52 -6.38 -8.59
C PRO A 87 2.67 -7.47 -7.91
N GLN A 88 2.35 -8.57 -8.59
CA GLN A 88 1.67 -9.73 -7.99
C GLN A 88 2.46 -10.32 -6.80
N ALA A 89 3.76 -10.54 -6.97
CA ALA A 89 4.62 -11.09 -5.94
C ALA A 89 4.87 -10.12 -4.76
N VAL A 90 4.88 -8.81 -5.02
CA VAL A 90 4.94 -7.79 -3.96
C VAL A 90 3.63 -7.79 -3.16
N ALA A 91 2.47 -7.74 -3.83
CA ALA A 91 1.16 -7.77 -3.17
C ALA A 91 0.93 -9.06 -2.37
N ALA A 92 1.39 -10.21 -2.85
CA ALA A 92 1.26 -11.49 -2.16
C ALA A 92 1.97 -11.55 -0.78
N GLN A 93 2.99 -10.70 -0.55
CA GLN A 93 3.70 -10.63 0.73
C GLN A 93 2.95 -9.78 1.77
N LEU A 94 1.94 -9.03 1.38
CA LEU A 94 1.23 -8.09 2.23
C LEU A 94 -0.06 -8.72 2.77
N LYS A 95 -0.44 -8.39 4.01
CA LYS A 95 -1.70 -8.87 4.62
C LYS A 95 -2.83 -7.87 4.44
N ASN A 96 -2.54 -6.59 4.64
CA ASN A 96 -3.49 -5.51 4.52
C ASN A 96 -3.96 -5.30 3.07
N THR A 97 -5.27 -5.15 2.85
CA THR A 97 -5.85 -4.99 1.51
C THR A 97 -5.52 -3.67 0.84
N GLU A 98 -5.49 -2.55 1.58
CA GLU A 98 -5.03 -1.26 1.04
C GLU A 98 -3.56 -1.33 0.58
N TYR A 99 -2.72 -2.04 1.34
CA TYR A 99 -1.30 -2.19 1.00
C TYR A 99 -1.16 -3.06 -0.25
N LYS A 100 -2.00 -4.08 -0.42
CA LYS A 100 -2.07 -4.86 -1.67
C LYS A 100 -2.51 -4.01 -2.86
N ILE A 101 -3.51 -3.16 -2.69
CA ILE A 101 -3.97 -2.22 -3.73
C ILE A 101 -2.80 -1.33 -4.17
N ALA A 102 -2.13 -0.68 -3.22
CA ALA A 102 -0.99 0.18 -3.52
C ALA A 102 0.20 -0.61 -4.08
N ALA A 103 0.46 -1.84 -3.64
CA ALA A 103 1.50 -2.72 -4.18
C ALA A 103 1.27 -3.11 -5.64
N TYR A 104 0.02 -3.37 -6.05
CA TYR A 104 -0.27 -3.61 -7.45
C TYR A 104 0.07 -2.39 -8.32
N LEU A 105 -0.11 -1.19 -7.79
CA LEU A 105 0.05 0.06 -8.53
C LEU A 105 1.42 0.74 -8.36
N HIS A 106 2.31 0.21 -7.52
CA HIS A 106 3.47 0.96 -7.03
C HIS A 106 4.43 1.44 -8.13
N ASP A 107 4.57 0.66 -9.21
CA ASP A 107 5.39 1.00 -10.37
C ASP A 107 4.58 1.56 -11.55
N VAL A 108 3.24 1.57 -11.48
CA VAL A 108 2.40 1.98 -12.61
C VAL A 108 2.68 3.42 -13.02
N CYS A 109 2.89 4.32 -12.05
CA CYS A 109 3.22 5.72 -12.34
C CYS A 109 4.72 5.94 -12.63
N GLU A 110 5.60 5.00 -12.27
CA GLU A 110 7.06 5.10 -12.53
C GLU A 110 7.37 4.60 -13.95
N ASP A 111 6.75 3.49 -14.37
CA ASP A 111 7.12 2.76 -15.58
C ASP A 111 6.15 2.97 -16.77
N THR A 112 5.02 3.64 -16.55
CA THR A 112 3.99 3.82 -17.58
C THR A 112 3.54 5.28 -17.67
N PRO A 113 2.88 5.71 -18.77
CA PRO A 113 2.37 7.08 -18.90
C PRO A 113 1.24 7.45 -17.92
N THR A 114 0.87 6.57 -17.00
CA THR A 114 -0.22 6.80 -16.03
C THR A 114 0.21 7.82 -14.99
N THR A 115 -0.67 8.77 -14.70
CA THR A 115 -0.44 9.84 -13.73
C THR A 115 -1.13 9.55 -12.39
N PHE A 116 -0.73 10.27 -11.34
CA PHE A 116 -1.40 10.19 -10.04
C PHE A 116 -2.86 10.69 -10.12
N ASP A 117 -3.14 11.65 -11.01
CA ASP A 117 -4.49 12.16 -11.24
C ASP A 117 -5.37 11.09 -11.90
N ASP A 118 -4.84 10.30 -12.85
CA ASP A 118 -5.55 9.16 -13.43
C ASP A 118 -5.96 8.15 -12.33
N LEU A 119 -5.10 7.89 -11.35
CA LEU A 119 -5.43 6.99 -10.24
C LEU A 119 -6.54 7.56 -9.35
N LEU A 120 -6.54 8.88 -9.11
CA LEU A 120 -7.62 9.53 -8.36
C LEU A 120 -8.94 9.47 -9.13
N GLU A 121 -8.91 9.70 -10.46
CA GLU A 121 -10.09 9.61 -11.34
C GLU A 121 -10.65 8.18 -11.42
N MET A 122 -9.80 7.16 -11.32
CA MET A 122 -10.20 5.75 -11.20
C MET A 122 -10.89 5.42 -9.86
N GLY A 123 -10.83 6.32 -8.88
CA GLY A 123 -11.47 6.16 -7.58
C GLY A 123 -10.56 5.58 -6.48
N PHE A 124 -9.25 5.48 -6.71
CA PHE A 124 -8.29 5.16 -5.64
C PHE A 124 -8.25 6.30 -4.62
N THR A 125 -8.17 5.95 -3.34
CA THR A 125 -8.24 6.96 -2.26
C THR A 125 -6.98 7.84 -2.26
N PRO A 126 -7.07 9.11 -1.81
CA PRO A 126 -5.90 9.98 -1.69
C PRO A 126 -4.79 9.37 -0.82
N LYS A 127 -5.16 8.60 0.21
CA LYS A 127 -4.21 7.85 1.06
C LYS A 127 -3.37 6.86 0.23
N ILE A 128 -4.03 6.03 -0.59
CA ILE A 128 -3.35 5.06 -1.47
C ILE A 128 -2.45 5.77 -2.48
N VAL A 129 -2.96 6.82 -3.14
CA VAL A 129 -2.21 7.56 -4.17
C VAL A 129 -1.00 8.28 -3.56
N ASN A 130 -1.11 8.81 -2.34
CA ASN A 130 0.02 9.40 -1.63
C ASN A 130 1.11 8.38 -1.32
N SER A 131 0.77 7.16 -0.88
CA SER A 131 1.75 6.09 -0.68
C SER A 131 2.45 5.69 -1.99
N ILE A 132 1.70 5.61 -3.10
CA ILE A 132 2.27 5.33 -4.44
C ILE A 132 3.23 6.44 -4.86
N LYS A 133 2.84 7.70 -4.67
CA LYS A 133 3.69 8.86 -4.96
C LYS A 133 4.98 8.86 -4.16
N LEU A 134 4.95 8.41 -2.90
CA LEU A 134 6.16 8.23 -2.10
C LEU A 134 7.04 7.10 -2.64
N LEU A 135 6.45 6.03 -3.19
CA LEU A 135 7.17 4.89 -3.75
C LEU A 135 7.83 5.21 -5.09
N THR A 136 7.19 6.04 -5.92
CA THR A 136 7.74 6.53 -7.19
C THR A 136 8.99 7.38 -6.96
N LYS A 137 10.13 6.96 -7.50
CA LYS A 137 11.39 7.69 -7.26
C LYS A 137 11.40 9.06 -7.94
N SER A 138 11.95 10.04 -7.23
CA SER A 138 12.30 11.36 -7.75
C SER A 138 13.82 11.53 -7.69
N ASP A 139 14.40 12.09 -8.75
CA ASP A 139 15.83 12.40 -8.84
C ASP A 139 16.23 13.65 -8.03
N ASP A 140 15.26 14.34 -7.42
CA ASP A 140 15.47 15.61 -6.70
C ASP A 140 15.98 15.42 -5.27
N ILE A 141 15.90 14.20 -4.72
CA ILE A 141 16.26 13.89 -3.33
C ILE A 141 17.29 12.77 -3.23
N SER A 142 18.06 12.75 -2.14
CA SER A 142 19.00 11.66 -1.87
C SER A 142 18.25 10.35 -1.57
N TYR A 143 18.95 9.22 -1.72
CA TYR A 143 18.37 7.92 -1.42
C TYR A 143 18.04 7.76 0.07
N GLU A 144 18.85 8.38 0.93
CA GLU A 144 18.64 8.44 2.38
C GLU A 144 17.36 9.23 2.72
N GLU A 145 17.19 10.43 2.15
CA GLU A 145 15.99 11.25 2.35
C GLU A 145 14.73 10.54 1.81
N TYR A 146 14.86 9.85 0.68
CA TYR A 146 13.79 9.01 0.13
C TYR A 146 13.36 7.92 1.12
N LEU A 147 14.32 7.18 1.70
CA LEU A 147 14.01 6.14 2.68
C LEU A 147 13.41 6.71 3.98
N GLU A 148 13.85 7.89 4.43
CA GLU A 148 13.25 8.57 5.59
C GLU A 148 11.77 8.88 5.35
N LYS A 149 11.43 9.43 4.17
CA LYS A 149 10.04 9.70 3.78
C LYS A 149 9.21 8.42 3.68
N ILE A 150 9.73 7.37 3.06
CA ILE A 150 9.09 6.05 2.99
C ILE A 150 8.82 5.49 4.39
N LYS A 151 9.78 5.64 5.32
CA LYS A 151 9.69 5.08 6.68
C LYS A 151 8.54 5.67 7.49
N LEU A 152 8.15 6.92 7.22
CA LEU A 152 7.05 7.61 7.91
C LEU A 152 5.65 7.17 7.44
N ASP A 153 5.52 6.57 6.26
CA ASP A 153 4.24 6.07 5.73
C ASP A 153 4.19 4.54 5.86
N GLU A 154 3.31 4.02 6.72
CA GLU A 154 3.24 2.57 7.00
C GLU A 154 2.99 1.73 5.74
N CYS A 155 2.14 2.22 4.83
CA CYS A 155 1.81 1.53 3.58
C CYS A 155 3.03 1.47 2.66
N ALA A 156 3.63 2.63 2.34
CA ALA A 156 4.81 2.73 1.49
C ALA A 156 6.00 1.96 2.08
N ARG A 157 6.22 2.03 3.40
CA ARG A 157 7.27 1.27 4.08
C ARG A 157 7.11 -0.23 3.87
N ASN A 158 5.93 -0.78 4.14
CA ASN A 158 5.69 -2.22 3.99
C ASN A 158 5.80 -2.68 2.53
N ILE A 159 5.29 -1.88 1.59
CA ILE A 159 5.43 -2.16 0.16
C ILE A 159 6.91 -2.11 -0.24
N LYS A 160 7.66 -1.11 0.21
CA LYS A 160 9.08 -0.99 -0.14
C LYS A 160 9.90 -2.16 0.40
N MET A 161 9.59 -2.64 1.59
CA MET A 161 10.23 -3.83 2.15
C MET A 161 9.88 -5.09 1.33
N ALA A 162 8.62 -5.25 0.91
CA ALA A 162 8.20 -6.39 0.07
C ALA A 162 8.82 -6.35 -1.34
N ASP A 163 8.88 -5.16 -1.95
CA ASP A 163 9.59 -4.88 -3.21
C ASP A 163 11.07 -5.28 -3.09
N ILE A 164 11.78 -4.75 -2.09
CA ILE A 164 13.20 -5.07 -1.88
C ILE A 164 13.40 -6.57 -1.66
N ARG A 165 12.60 -7.24 -0.83
CA ARG A 165 12.71 -8.68 -0.58
C ARG A 165 12.55 -9.50 -1.85
N HIS A 166 11.59 -9.12 -2.70
CA HIS A 166 11.40 -9.77 -3.99
C HIS A 166 12.56 -9.51 -4.97
N ASN A 167 13.06 -8.27 -4.98
CA ASN A 167 14.19 -7.86 -5.82
C ASN A 167 15.55 -8.38 -5.35
N MET A 168 15.64 -8.92 -4.13
CA MET A 168 16.84 -9.57 -3.59
C MET A 168 17.01 -11.02 -4.05
N ASP A 169 16.03 -11.61 -4.73
CA ASP A 169 16.17 -12.94 -5.33
C ASP A 169 17.08 -12.90 -6.57
N ILE A 170 18.39 -13.00 -6.32
CA ILE A 170 19.43 -12.99 -7.35
C ILE A 170 19.38 -14.21 -8.26
N SER A 171 18.71 -15.30 -7.85
CA SER A 171 18.62 -16.53 -8.64
C SER A 171 17.84 -16.33 -9.95
N ARG A 172 17.04 -15.26 -10.03
CA ARG A 172 16.28 -14.86 -11.22
C ARG A 172 17.13 -14.20 -12.30
N ILE A 173 18.39 -13.87 -12.01
CA ILE A 173 19.30 -13.23 -12.95
C ILE A 173 20.26 -14.31 -13.49
N PRO A 174 20.19 -14.70 -14.78
CA PRO A 174 20.98 -15.80 -15.32
C PRO A 174 22.50 -15.61 -15.23
N CYS A 175 22.96 -14.36 -15.34
CA CYS A 175 24.38 -13.99 -15.24
C CYS A 175 24.54 -12.73 -14.38
N PRO A 176 24.52 -12.85 -13.04
CA PRO A 176 24.62 -11.70 -12.15
C PRO A 176 25.98 -11.01 -12.27
N THR A 177 25.96 -9.68 -12.23
CA THR A 177 27.15 -8.83 -12.35
C THR A 177 27.57 -8.23 -11.00
N GLU A 178 28.75 -7.61 -10.92
CA GLU A 178 29.16 -6.84 -9.74
C GLU A 178 28.14 -5.75 -9.35
N LYS A 179 27.45 -5.17 -10.34
CA LYS A 179 26.38 -4.19 -10.10
C LYS A 179 25.19 -4.81 -9.37
N ASP A 180 24.87 -6.07 -9.66
CA ASP A 180 23.78 -6.79 -8.97
C ASP A 180 24.14 -7.08 -7.52
N PHE A 181 25.37 -7.52 -7.25
CA PHE A 181 25.86 -7.72 -5.88
C PHE A 181 25.94 -6.42 -5.08
N ALA A 182 26.40 -5.33 -5.68
CA ALA A 182 26.39 -4.00 -5.05
C ALA A 182 24.96 -3.53 -4.73
N ARG A 183 24.01 -3.79 -5.63
CA ARG A 183 22.59 -3.50 -5.42
C ARG A 183 22.00 -4.32 -4.27
N LEU A 184 22.36 -5.61 -4.14
CA LEU A 184 21.95 -6.43 -2.99
C LEU A 184 22.43 -5.86 -1.67
N GLU A 185 23.68 -5.38 -1.61
CA GLU A 185 24.21 -4.77 -0.39
C GLU A 185 23.49 -3.46 -0.05
N LYS A 186 23.17 -2.65 -1.05
CA LYS A 186 22.30 -1.46 -0.89
C LYS A 186 20.92 -1.85 -0.34
N TYR A 187 20.32 -2.92 -0.87
CA TYR A 187 19.02 -3.43 -0.43
C TYR A 187 19.02 -3.97 1.00
N ARG A 188 20.07 -4.69 1.43
CA ARG A 188 20.22 -5.13 2.83
C ARG A 188 20.22 -3.97 3.81
N LYS A 189 20.98 -2.90 3.50
CA LYS A 189 21.03 -1.70 4.33
C LYS A 189 19.68 -0.99 4.40
N ALA A 190 18.98 -0.89 3.26
CA ALA A 190 17.66 -0.29 3.19
C ALA A 190 16.61 -1.09 3.99
N LEU A 191 16.59 -2.43 3.88
CA LEU A 191 15.69 -3.26 4.68
C LEU A 191 15.91 -3.07 6.17
N LYS A 192 17.17 -3.13 6.62
CA LYS A 192 17.51 -2.90 8.03
C LYS A 192 16.99 -1.54 8.51
N PHE A 193 17.21 -0.48 7.73
CA PHE A 193 16.73 0.85 8.07
C PHE A 193 15.20 0.96 8.16
N LEU A 194 14.47 0.27 7.28
CA LEU A 194 13.00 0.28 7.27
C LEU A 194 12.37 -0.63 8.35
N GLU A 195 13.10 -1.63 8.84
CA GLU A 195 12.67 -2.53 9.91
C GLU A 195 12.81 -1.93 11.32
N GLU A 196 13.80 -1.04 11.51
CA GLU A 196 14.02 -0.28 12.76
C GLU A 196 12.95 0.79 12.99
#